data_AF-A0A7W2TTU2-F1
#
_entry.id   AF-A0A7W2TTU2-F1
#
_cell.length_a   1.000
_cell.length_b   1.000
_cell.length_c   1.000
_cell.angle_alpha   90.00
_cell.angle_beta   90.00
_cell.angle_gamma   90.00
#
_symmetry.space_group_name_H-M   'P 1'
#
loop_
_entity.id
_entity.type
_entity.pdbx_description
1 polymer ?
#
loop_
_entity_poly.entity_id
_entity_poly.type
_entity_poly.pdbx_seq_one_letter_code
_entity_poly.pdbx_strand_id
1 'polypeptide(L)' 'MSRDATAARPPFRLIELHLRVESGNLNNITDKDYYLASYRSGAFAYIGDRRNVRLTLSYEF' A
#
# COMPACT_ATOMS: atom_id res chain seq x y z
N MET A 1 -0.52 -30.50 -45.09
CA MET A 1 0.61 -29.69 -44.58
C MET A 1 0.21 -29.18 -43.20
N SER A 2 0.32 -30.04 -42.18
CA SER A 2 -0.01 -29.69 -40.78
C SER A 2 1.29 -29.35 -40.06
N ARG A 3 1.49 -28.07 -39.74
CA ARG A 3 2.60 -27.66 -38.87
C ARG A 3 2.14 -27.87 -37.44
N ASP A 4 2.36 -29.09 -36.96
CA ASP A 4 2.22 -29.42 -35.55
C ASP A 4 3.39 -28.76 -34.81
N ALA A 5 3.22 -27.48 -34.48
CA ALA A 5 4.15 -26.76 -33.62
C ALA A 5 3.95 -27.25 -32.19
N THR A 6 4.50 -28.44 -31.91
CA THR A 6 4.77 -28.91 -30.54
C THR A 6 5.66 -27.85 -29.88
N ALA A 7 5.02 -26.93 -29.17
CA ALA A 7 5.70 -25.90 -28.41
C ALA A 7 6.53 -26.57 -27.32
N ALA A 8 7.84 -26.63 -27.54
CA ALA A 8 8.80 -27.09 -26.56
C ALA A 8 8.60 -26.26 -25.28
N ARG A 9 8.11 -26.90 -24.22
CA ARG A 9 8.03 -26.28 -22.90
C ARG A 9 9.47 -26.00 -22.42
N PRO A 10 9.79 -24.79 -21.95
CA PRO A 10 11.13 -24.48 -21.49
C PRO A 10 11.53 -25.42 -20.33
N PRO A 11 12.80 -25.85 -20.24
CA PRO A 11 13.29 -26.77 -19.21
C PRO A 11 13.45 -26.13 -17.82
N PHE A 12 13.13 -24.84 -17.68
CA PHE A 12 13.16 -24.11 -16.41
C PHE A 12 11.76 -23.63 -16.04
N ARG A 13 11.40 -23.72 -14.76
CA ARG A 13 10.18 -23.09 -14.25
C ARG A 13 10.41 -21.58 -14.21
N LEU A 14 9.59 -20.81 -14.93
CA LEU A 14 9.46 -19.39 -14.67
C LEU A 14 8.89 -19.22 -13.25
N ILE A 15 9.55 -18.43 -12.43
CA ILE A 15 8.98 -17.94 -11.17
C ILE A 15 8.21 -16.67 -11.53
N GLU A 16 6.93 -16.62 -11.18
CA GLU A 16 6.07 -15.47 -11.48
C GLU A 16 5.89 -14.64 -10.20
N LEU A 17 6.33 -13.38 -10.28
CA LEU A 17 6.28 -12.42 -9.19
C LEU A 17 4.94 -11.68 -9.25
N HIS A 18 4.06 -11.88 -8.26
CA HIS A 18 2.80 -11.16 -8.18
C HIS A 18 2.86 -9.99 -7.18
N LEU A 19 2.96 -8.77 -7.71
CA LEU A 19 2.82 -7.54 -6.93
C LEU A 19 1.36 -7.08 -6.94
N ARG A 20 0.81 -6.76 -5.75
CA ARG A 20 -0.54 -6.21 -5.59
C ARG A 20 -0.53 -4.92 -4.79
N VAL A 21 -1.29 -3.94 -5.25
CA VAL A 21 -1.68 -2.78 -4.45
C VAL A 21 -2.89 -3.18 -3.63
N GLU A 22 -2.82 -3.04 -2.31
CA GLU A 22 -3.91 -3.44 -1.43
C GLU A 22 -4.81 -2.26 -1.05
N SER A 23 -4.21 -1.14 -0.64
CA SER A 23 -4.97 0.02 -0.17
C SER A 23 -4.19 1.32 -0.29
N GLY A 24 -4.94 2.40 -0.43
CA GLY A 24 -4.45 3.77 -0.31
C GLY A 24 -5.34 4.56 0.62
N ASN A 25 -4.74 5.21 1.62
CA ASN A 25 -5.45 6.02 2.60
C ASN A 25 -4.89 7.43 2.58
N LEU A 26 -5.78 8.41 2.47
CA LEU A 26 -5.48 9.83 2.62
C LEU A 26 -6.09 10.31 3.93
N ASN A 27 -5.26 10.84 4.82
CA ASN A 27 -5.70 11.38 6.09
C ASN A 27 -5.52 12.89 6.15
N ASN A 28 -6.40 13.57 6.88
CA ASN A 28 -6.44 15.03 7.01
C ASN A 28 -6.42 15.75 5.64
N ILE A 29 -7.39 15.42 4.77
CA ILE A 29 -7.45 15.90 3.36
C ILE A 29 -7.48 17.44 3.29
N THR A 30 -8.13 18.08 4.26
CA THR A 30 -8.28 19.55 4.35
C THR A 30 -7.11 20.23 5.07
N ASP A 31 -6.11 19.48 5.51
CA ASP A 31 -4.86 19.97 6.14
C ASP A 31 -5.13 20.93 7.30
N LYS A 32 -5.99 20.47 8.21
CA LYS A 32 -6.36 21.22 9.40
C LYS A 32 -5.53 20.78 10.58
N ASP A 33 -5.15 21.74 11.39
CA ASP A 33 -4.68 21.47 12.74
C ASP A 33 -5.89 21.20 13.62
N TYR A 34 -5.92 20.02 14.25
CA TYR A 34 -6.95 19.62 15.19
C TYR A 34 -6.32 18.93 16.40
N TYR A 35 -6.94 19.04 17.57
CA TYR A 35 -6.45 18.44 18.80
C TYR A 35 -7.15 17.10 19.03
N LEU A 36 -6.36 16.05 19.24
CA LEU A 36 -6.87 14.72 19.54
C LEU A 36 -7.22 14.57 21.02
N ALA A 37 -6.41 15.18 21.89
CA ALA A 37 -6.61 15.15 23.33
C ALA A 37 -5.88 16.32 23.98
N SER A 38 -6.35 16.73 25.15
CA SER A 38 -5.67 17.69 26.02
C SER A 38 -5.71 17.23 27.46
N TYR A 39 -4.67 17.57 28.22
CA TYR A 39 -4.67 17.34 29.66
C TYR A 39 -5.60 18.34 30.34
N ARG A 40 -6.34 17.88 31.36
CA ARG A 40 -7.24 18.74 32.14
C ARG A 40 -6.51 19.89 32.83
N SER A 41 -5.23 19.71 33.15
CA SER A 41 -4.36 20.76 33.71
C SER A 41 -3.95 21.83 32.67
N GLY A 42 -4.22 21.62 31.37
CA GLY A 42 -3.87 22.53 30.29
C GLY A 42 -2.39 22.55 29.91
N ALA A 43 -1.53 21.82 30.61
CA ALA A 43 -0.09 21.86 30.41
C ALA A 43 0.35 21.25 29.06
N PHE A 44 -0.41 20.31 28.51
CA PHE A 44 -0.06 19.59 27.30
C PHE A 44 -1.31 19.26 26.46
N ALA A 45 -1.13 19.24 25.15
CA ALA A 45 -2.14 18.78 24.20
C ALA A 45 -1.49 17.95 23.10
N TYR A 46 -2.23 16.95 22.62
CA TYR A 46 -1.88 16.13 21.46
C TYR A 46 -2.53 16.72 20.23
N ILE A 47 -1.70 17.14 19.28
CA ILE A 47 -2.12 17.62 17.97
C ILE A 47 -2.22 16.40 17.05
N GLY A 48 -3.27 16.34 16.24
CA GLY A 48 -3.48 15.30 15.25
C GLY A 48 -2.44 15.33 14.14
N ASP A 49 -2.42 14.26 13.35
CA ASP A 49 -1.49 14.16 12.23
C ASP A 49 -1.79 15.24 11.19
N ARG A 50 -0.72 15.79 10.60
CA ARG A 50 -0.82 16.60 9.37
C ARG A 50 -1.37 15.75 8.22
N ARG A 51 -1.69 16.39 7.10
CA ARG A 51 -2.07 15.69 5.86
C ARG A 51 -1.04 14.62 5.52
N ASN A 52 -1.50 13.38 5.39
CA ASN A 52 -0.63 12.24 5.10
C ASN A 52 -1.30 11.23 4.17
N VAL A 53 -0.45 10.44 3.52
CA VAL A 53 -0.85 9.38 2.59
C VAL A 53 -0.17 8.09 2.99
N ARG A 54 -0.94 7.01 3.08
CA ARG A 54 -0.44 5.65 3.34
C ARG A 54 -0.82 4.73 2.20
N LEU A 55 0.17 4.07 1.61
CA LEU A 55 0.00 3.06 0.57
C LEU A 55 0.45 1.71 1.10
N THR A 56 -0.33 0.67 0.81
CA THR A 56 -0.03 -0.71 1.21
C THR A 56 0.17 -1.55 -0.05
N LEU A 57 1.32 -2.21 -0.13
CA LEU A 57 1.72 -3.08 -1.23
C LEU A 57 2.04 -4.46 -0.67
N SER A 58 1.61 -5.49 -1.37
CA SER A 58 1.88 -6.88 -1.04
C SER A 58 2.48 -7.63 -2.20
N TYR A 59 3.33 -8.59 -1.87
CA TYR A 59 4.11 -9.33 -2.82
C TYR A 59 4.19 -10.81 -2.44
N GLU A 60 4.00 -11.71 -3.41
CA GLU A 60 3.98 -13.18 -3.24
C GLU A 60 4.80 -13.90 -4.33
N PHE A 61 5.43 -15.02 -3.95
CA PHE A 61 6.34 -15.86 -4.77
C PHE A 61 5.70 -17.17 -5.22
#